data_AF-A0A397F1E8-F1
#
_entry.id   AF-A0A397F1E8-F1
#
_cell.length_a   1.000
_cell.length_b   1.000
_cell.length_c   1.000
_cell.angle_alpha   90.00
_cell.angle_beta   90.00
_cell.angle_gamma   90.00
#
_symmetry.space_group_name_H-M   'P 1'
#
loop_
_entity.id
_entity.type
_entity.pdbx_description
1 polymer ?
#
loop_
_entity_poly.entity_id
_entity_poly.type
_entity_poly.pdbx_seq_one_letter_code
_entity_poly.pdbx_strand_id
1 'polypeptide(L)'
;MGCIYQPLKPIEGMPAAVEYDPVHCKSCAAILNPFAHVDFLSKLWVCPFCITRNHFPPHYAEHISEQNLPAELIPSFSTLEYELPQRQAGPPIFVFCLDTCLPEDELEELKDSIQQTLNLLPDEALVGFVTFGTMVHVHELGFAECPKSHVFRGNKDFTAQQVQDMLGLVPTRQQPAATTSIQPGQQHPPAAARFLLPLGECGFTLDNILRDLQRDPWPVNAG
;
A
#
# COMPACT_ATOMS: atom_id res chain seq x y z
N MET A 1 15.91 -28.26 11.39
CA MET A 1 15.33 -28.36 10.03
C MET A 1 14.87 -26.97 9.62
N GLY A 2 15.02 -26.61 8.35
CA GLY A 2 14.56 -25.34 7.79
C GLY A 2 14.25 -25.52 6.30
N CYS A 3 13.49 -24.58 5.71
CA CYS A 3 13.16 -24.58 4.29
C CYS A 3 13.31 -23.17 3.71
N ILE A 4 13.54 -23.11 2.39
CA ILE A 4 13.42 -21.88 1.61
C ILE A 4 11.99 -21.84 1.08
N TYR A 5 11.27 -20.75 1.37
CA TYR A 5 9.88 -20.58 0.98
C TYR A 5 9.71 -19.26 0.22
N GLN A 6 8.97 -19.31 -0.88
CA GLN A 6 8.66 -18.16 -1.73
C GLN A 6 7.13 -18.00 -1.77
N PRO A 7 6.52 -17.15 -0.93
CA PRO A 7 5.07 -17.05 -0.78
C PRO A 7 4.34 -16.69 -2.09
N LEU A 8 4.93 -15.80 -2.89
CA LEU A 8 4.35 -15.29 -4.14
C LEU A 8 5.06 -15.89 -5.37
N LYS A 9 5.40 -17.18 -5.30
CA LYS A 9 6.03 -17.86 -6.44
C LYS A 9 4.99 -18.03 -7.56
N PRO A 10 5.27 -17.60 -8.81
CA PRO A 10 4.43 -17.96 -9.94
C PRO A 10 4.43 -19.48 -10.16
N ILE A 11 3.25 -20.10 -10.16
CA ILE A 11 3.08 -21.55 -10.34
C ILE A 11 2.31 -21.79 -11.63
N GLU A 12 2.91 -22.49 -12.58
CA GLU A 12 2.27 -22.86 -13.84
C GLU A 12 1.08 -23.79 -13.60
N GLY A 13 -0.08 -23.46 -14.18
CA GLY A 13 -1.30 -24.25 -14.01
C GLY A 13 -2.01 -24.08 -12.66
N MET A 14 -1.57 -23.14 -11.82
CA MET A 14 -2.31 -22.76 -10.61
C MET A 14 -3.67 -22.15 -11.01
N PRO A 15 -4.78 -22.50 -10.31
CA PRO A 15 -6.06 -21.88 -10.58
C PRO A 15 -6.00 -20.38 -10.29
N ALA A 16 -6.93 -19.62 -10.88
CA ALA A 16 -7.15 -18.24 -10.47
C ALA A 16 -7.47 -18.17 -8.97
N ALA A 17 -7.23 -17.01 -8.35
CA ALA A 17 -7.59 -16.78 -6.96
C ALA A 17 -9.07 -17.09 -6.75
N VAL A 18 -9.37 -17.78 -5.65
CA VAL A 18 -10.74 -18.18 -5.35
C VAL A 18 -11.48 -17.03 -4.65
N GLU A 19 -12.66 -16.68 -5.15
CA GLU A 19 -13.44 -15.51 -4.70
C GLU A 19 -14.37 -15.85 -3.51
N TYR A 20 -13.83 -16.47 -2.46
CA TYR A 20 -14.57 -16.79 -1.24
C TYR A 20 -13.66 -16.82 -0.01
N ASP A 21 -14.27 -16.75 1.18
CA ASP A 21 -13.53 -16.75 2.44
C ASP A 21 -12.92 -18.12 2.74
N PRO A 22 -11.65 -18.18 3.21
CA PRO A 22 -11.02 -19.43 3.62
C PRO A 22 -11.77 -20.09 4.78
N VAL A 23 -11.90 -21.42 4.72
CA VAL A 23 -12.50 -22.21 5.79
C VAL A 23 -11.47 -22.44 6.90
N HIS A 24 -11.70 -21.84 8.06
CA HIS A 24 -10.79 -21.91 9.21
C HIS A 24 -11.15 -23.05 10.16
N CYS A 25 -10.12 -23.69 10.74
CA CYS A 25 -10.31 -24.56 11.90
C CYS A 25 -10.74 -23.74 13.11
N LYS A 26 -11.81 -24.17 13.80
CA LYS A 26 -12.37 -23.48 14.97
C LYS A 26 -11.45 -23.43 16.20
N SER A 27 -10.39 -24.25 16.21
CA SER A 27 -9.48 -24.40 17.36
C SER A 27 -8.15 -23.69 17.13
N CYS A 28 -7.45 -23.99 16.03
CA CYS A 28 -6.11 -23.46 15.76
C CYS A 28 -6.06 -22.43 14.63
N ALA A 29 -7.19 -22.05 14.03
CA ALA A 29 -7.29 -21.15 12.88
C ALA A 29 -6.54 -21.58 11.60
N ALA A 30 -5.99 -22.79 11.55
CA ALA A 30 -5.42 -23.33 10.30
C ALA A 30 -6.50 -23.40 9.21
N ILE A 31 -6.10 -23.12 7.97
CA ILE A 31 -6.99 -23.12 6.82
C ILE A 31 -7.17 -24.55 6.30
N LEU A 32 -8.38 -24.86 5.82
CA LEU A 32 -8.68 -26.09 5.08
C LEU A 32 -7.66 -26.27 3.94
N ASN A 33 -7.15 -27.49 3.79
CA ASN A 33 -6.12 -27.80 2.81
C ASN A 33 -6.19 -29.29 2.43
N PRO A 34 -5.47 -29.73 1.38
CA PRO A 34 -5.63 -31.08 0.84
C PRO A 34 -5.25 -32.21 1.79
N PHE A 35 -4.58 -31.92 2.90
CA PHE A 35 -4.19 -32.90 3.92
C PHE A 35 -5.25 -33.10 5.00
N ALA A 36 -6.38 -32.38 4.96
CA ALA A 36 -7.50 -32.59 5.86
C ALA A 36 -8.24 -33.90 5.53
N HIS A 37 -8.65 -34.65 6.56
CA HIS A 37 -9.54 -35.80 6.38
C HIS A 37 -10.98 -35.35 6.33
N VAL A 38 -11.67 -35.65 5.22
CA VAL A 38 -13.04 -35.22 4.95
C VAL A 38 -14.01 -36.39 5.13
N ASP A 39 -15.11 -36.13 5.84
CA ASP A 39 -16.26 -37.01 5.91
C ASP A 39 -17.43 -36.35 5.16
N PHE A 40 -17.71 -36.86 3.96
CA PHE A 40 -18.76 -36.34 3.08
C PHE A 40 -20.18 -36.67 3.56
N LEU A 41 -20.34 -37.67 4.44
CA LEU A 41 -21.65 -38.05 4.97
C LEU A 41 -22.04 -37.12 6.11
N SER A 42 -21.14 -36.94 7.08
CA SER A 42 -21.39 -36.05 8.23
C SER A 42 -21.09 -34.58 7.94
N LYS A 43 -20.53 -34.27 6.76
CA LYS A 43 -20.12 -32.92 6.33
C LYS A 43 -19.15 -32.29 7.34
N LEU A 44 -18.16 -33.09 7.74
CA LEU A 44 -17.09 -32.71 8.67
C LEU A 44 -15.72 -32.81 8.00
N TRP A 45 -14.77 -32.06 8.53
CA TRP A 45 -13.34 -32.24 8.23
C TRP A 45 -12.50 -32.24 9.50
N VAL A 46 -11.40 -32.99 9.48
CA VAL A 46 -10.42 -33.08 10.57
C VAL A 46 -9.20 -32.26 10.20
N CYS A 47 -8.85 -31.29 11.03
CA CYS A 47 -7.68 -30.46 10.82
C CYS A 47 -6.39 -31.28 10.95
N PRO A 48 -5.47 -31.25 9.96
CA PRO A 48 -4.24 -32.05 10.01
C PRO A 48 -3.25 -31.57 11.09
N PHE A 49 -3.41 -30.34 11.61
CA PHE A 49 -2.50 -29.75 12.59
C PHE A 49 -2.90 -30.04 14.04
N CYS A 50 -4.18 -29.89 14.38
CA CYS A 50 -4.66 -30.01 15.75
C CYS A 50 -5.68 -31.14 15.96
N ILE A 51 -6.01 -31.91 14.90
CA ILE A 51 -6.93 -33.05 14.92
C ILE A 51 -8.37 -32.68 15.34
N THR A 52 -8.69 -31.39 15.43
CA THR A 52 -10.05 -30.91 15.73
C THR A 52 -10.99 -31.23 14.58
N ARG A 53 -12.18 -31.74 14.90
CA ARG A 53 -13.31 -31.91 13.97
C ARG A 53 -14.06 -30.60 13.79
N ASN A 54 -14.21 -30.17 12.55
CA ASN A 54 -14.87 -28.93 12.14
C ASN A 54 -16.04 -29.24 11.21
N HIS A 55 -17.13 -28.49 11.34
CA HIS A 55 -18.21 -28.54 10.36
C HIS A 55 -17.83 -27.71 9.13
N PHE A 56 -18.22 -28.17 7.95
CA PHE A 56 -18.20 -27.29 6.78
C PHE A 56 -19.20 -26.15 6.94
N PRO A 57 -18.90 -24.95 6.41
CA PRO A 57 -19.91 -23.91 6.23
C PRO A 57 -21.11 -24.41 5.40
N PRO A 58 -22.32 -23.85 5.57
CA PRO A 58 -23.52 -24.35 4.88
C PRO A 58 -23.36 -24.47 3.35
N HIS A 59 -22.79 -23.45 2.70
CA HIS A 59 -22.58 -23.42 1.26
C HIS A 59 -21.60 -24.50 0.75
N TYR A 60 -20.66 -24.97 1.59
CA TYR A 60 -19.82 -26.14 1.28
C TYR A 60 -20.60 -27.43 1.51
N ALA A 61 -21.28 -27.55 2.66
CA ALA A 61 -21.97 -28.77 3.08
C ALA A 61 -23.05 -29.23 2.07
N GLU A 62 -23.72 -28.28 1.42
CA GLU A 62 -24.77 -28.53 0.41
C GLU A 62 -24.23 -29.22 -0.85
N HIS A 63 -23.01 -28.90 -1.29
CA HIS A 63 -22.50 -29.32 -2.59
C HIS A 63 -21.30 -30.28 -2.52
N ILE A 64 -20.62 -30.37 -1.38
CA ILE A 64 -19.39 -31.16 -1.25
C ILE A 64 -19.66 -32.67 -1.40
N SER A 65 -18.91 -33.32 -2.28
CA SER A 65 -18.90 -34.77 -2.49
C SER A 65 -17.53 -35.23 -2.98
N GLU A 66 -17.30 -36.54 -3.06
CA GLU A 66 -16.06 -37.09 -3.62
C GLU A 66 -15.80 -36.65 -5.07
N GLN A 67 -16.85 -36.34 -5.83
CA GLN A 67 -16.76 -35.89 -7.21
C GLN A 67 -16.81 -34.36 -7.35
N ASN A 68 -17.16 -33.65 -6.28
CA ASN A 68 -17.30 -32.20 -6.25
C ASN A 68 -16.56 -31.64 -5.02
N LEU A 69 -15.24 -31.52 -5.18
CA LEU A 69 -14.36 -30.98 -4.15
C LEU A 69 -14.20 -29.46 -4.35
N PRO A 70 -14.19 -28.68 -3.25
CA PRO A 70 -13.75 -27.30 -3.31
C PRO A 70 -12.23 -27.27 -3.59
N ALA A 71 -11.73 -26.14 -4.10
CA ALA A 71 -10.36 -26.05 -4.63
C ALA A 71 -9.30 -26.41 -3.56
N GLU A 72 -9.54 -26.06 -2.30
CA GLU A 72 -8.69 -26.32 -1.14
C GLU A 72 -8.45 -27.81 -0.87
N LEU A 73 -9.32 -28.69 -1.37
CA LEU A 73 -9.24 -30.13 -1.14
C LEU A 73 -8.72 -30.90 -2.37
N ILE A 74 -8.47 -30.21 -3.48
CA ILE A 74 -7.90 -30.84 -4.67
C ILE A 74 -6.39 -31.07 -4.41
N PRO A 75 -5.88 -32.32 -4.52
CA PRO A 75 -4.48 -32.63 -4.16
C PRO A 75 -3.42 -31.83 -4.92
N SER A 76 -3.71 -31.44 -6.17
CA SER A 76 -2.80 -30.60 -6.98
C SER A 76 -2.76 -29.15 -6.51
N PHE A 77 -3.73 -28.68 -5.74
CA PHE A 77 -3.85 -27.29 -5.25
C PHE A 77 -3.39 -27.17 -3.79
N SER A 78 -2.18 -27.68 -3.51
CA SER A 78 -1.53 -27.52 -2.20
C SER A 78 -1.08 -26.08 -1.91
N THR A 79 -1.04 -25.23 -2.94
CA THR A 79 -0.88 -23.78 -2.85
C THR A 79 -2.10 -23.15 -3.52
N LEU A 80 -2.76 -22.22 -2.83
CA LEU A 80 -3.99 -21.58 -3.28
C LEU A 80 -3.98 -20.10 -2.84
N GLU A 81 -4.54 -19.23 -3.66
CA GLU A 81 -4.75 -17.81 -3.36
C GLU A 81 -6.23 -17.53 -3.17
N TYR A 82 -6.57 -16.68 -2.20
CA TYR A 82 -7.94 -16.26 -1.91
C TYR A 82 -8.07 -14.77 -2.24
N GLU A 83 -9.07 -14.44 -3.04
CA GLU A 83 -9.48 -13.06 -3.27
C GLU A 83 -10.65 -12.75 -2.34
N LEU A 84 -10.39 -11.87 -1.36
CA LEU A 84 -11.37 -11.57 -0.30
C LEU A 84 -12.22 -10.37 -0.71
N PRO A 85 -13.51 -10.55 -1.04
CA PRO A 85 -14.33 -9.50 -1.67
C PRO A 85 -14.56 -8.27 -0.79
N GLN A 86 -14.41 -8.41 0.53
CA GLN A 86 -14.61 -7.31 1.49
C GLN A 86 -13.33 -6.54 1.82
N ARG A 87 -12.17 -6.91 1.25
CA ARG A 87 -10.90 -6.24 1.50
C ARG A 87 -10.41 -5.52 0.25
N GLN A 88 -10.93 -4.30 0.05
CA GLN A 88 -10.33 -3.38 -0.92
C GLN A 88 -9.14 -2.68 -0.27
N ALA A 89 -7.95 -2.91 -0.79
CA ALA A 89 -6.81 -2.06 -0.50
C ALA A 89 -7.04 -0.69 -1.16
N GLY A 90 -6.59 0.39 -0.52
CA GLY A 90 -6.52 1.70 -1.18
C GLY A 90 -5.51 1.67 -2.34
N PRO A 91 -5.46 2.74 -3.15
CA PRO A 91 -4.46 2.86 -4.20
C PRO A 91 -3.04 2.74 -3.62
N PRO A 92 -2.07 2.21 -4.38
CA PRO A 92 -0.69 2.17 -3.94
C PRO A 92 -0.15 3.59 -3.73
N ILE A 93 0.77 3.74 -2.78
CA ILE A 93 1.38 5.03 -2.44
C ILE A 93 2.88 4.94 -2.72
N PHE A 94 3.39 5.87 -3.52
CA PHE A 94 4.81 6.02 -3.83
C PHE A 94 5.30 7.38 -3.33
N VAL A 95 6.27 7.38 -2.41
CA VAL A 95 6.93 8.61 -1.96
C VAL A 95 8.36 8.59 -2.47
N PHE A 96 8.67 9.50 -3.38
CA PHE A 96 10.02 9.66 -3.91
C PHE A 96 10.82 10.58 -2.97
N CYS A 97 11.95 10.08 -2.47
CA CYS A 97 12.88 10.82 -1.62
C CYS A 97 14.21 10.95 -2.35
N LEU A 98 14.52 12.14 -2.86
CA LEU A 98 15.68 12.39 -3.73
C LEU A 98 16.78 13.16 -2.99
N ASP A 99 18.00 12.66 -3.07
CA ASP A 99 19.20 13.41 -2.69
C ASP A 99 19.54 14.43 -3.79
N THR A 100 19.82 15.67 -3.41
CA THR A 100 20.29 16.73 -4.31
C THR A 100 21.78 17.05 -4.13
N CYS A 101 22.49 16.35 -3.24
CA CYS A 101 23.93 16.46 -3.02
C CYS A 101 24.76 15.61 -4.02
N LEU A 102 24.31 15.54 -5.27
CA LEU A 102 24.94 14.76 -6.35
C LEU A 102 25.66 15.69 -7.35
N PRO A 103 26.59 15.16 -8.18
CA PRO A 103 27.03 15.81 -9.41
C PRO A 103 25.84 16.17 -10.32
N GLU A 104 26.01 17.16 -11.19
CA GLU A 104 24.92 17.68 -12.03
C GLU A 104 24.45 16.67 -13.09
N ASP A 105 25.39 15.96 -13.70
CA ASP A 105 25.14 14.87 -14.64
C ASP A 105 24.39 13.70 -13.99
N GLU A 106 24.79 13.27 -12.79
CA GLU A 106 24.07 12.23 -12.04
C GLU A 106 22.66 12.68 -11.65
N LEU A 107 22.48 13.95 -11.30
CA LEU A 107 21.15 14.50 -10.96
C LEU A 107 20.23 14.52 -12.18
N GLU A 108 20.73 14.88 -13.36
CA GLU A 108 19.94 14.82 -14.60
C GLU A 108 19.56 13.37 -14.96
N GLU A 109 20.48 12.41 -14.83
CA GLU A 109 20.18 10.98 -15.03
C GLU A 109 19.13 10.46 -14.03
N LEU A 110 19.19 10.92 -12.78
CA LEU A 110 18.20 10.58 -11.75
C LEU A 110 16.82 11.17 -12.09
N LYS A 111 16.76 12.42 -12.55
CA LYS A 111 15.53 13.09 -12.99
C LYS A 111 14.86 12.30 -14.12
N ASP A 112 15.63 11.91 -15.14
CA ASP A 112 15.14 11.11 -16.27
C ASP A 112 14.62 9.74 -15.82
N SER A 113 15.35 9.07 -14.92
CA SER A 113 14.95 7.75 -14.39
C SER A 113 13.65 7.81 -13.59
N ILE A 114 13.46 8.87 -12.80
CA ILE A 114 12.22 9.08 -12.03
C ILE A 114 11.07 9.41 -12.98
N GLN A 115 11.28 10.25 -13.98
CA GLN A 115 10.26 10.56 -14.99
C GLN A 115 9.78 9.28 -15.71
N GLN A 116 10.71 8.40 -16.08
CA GLN A 116 10.38 7.10 -16.67
C GLN A 116 9.60 6.22 -15.70
N THR A 117 9.98 6.19 -14.42
CA THR A 117 9.27 5.43 -13.38
C THR A 117 7.84 5.93 -13.19
N LEU A 118 7.63 7.25 -13.16
CA LEU A 118 6.29 7.84 -13.05
C LEU A 118 5.39 7.37 -14.19
N ASN A 119 5.89 7.29 -15.43
CA ASN A 119 5.12 6.80 -16.58
C ASN A 119 4.72 5.31 -16.51
N LEU A 120 5.31 4.53 -15.59
CA LEU A 120 4.97 3.13 -15.35
C LEU A 120 3.97 2.94 -14.21
N LEU A 121 3.72 3.98 -13.42
CA LEU A 121 2.78 3.90 -12.31
C LEU A 121 1.32 4.02 -12.80
N PRO A 122 0.36 3.38 -12.12
CA PRO A 122 -1.06 3.62 -12.35
C PRO A 122 -1.44 5.08 -12.06
N ASP A 123 -2.39 5.64 -12.82
CA ASP A 123 -2.83 7.04 -12.68
C ASP A 123 -3.45 7.32 -11.30
N GLU A 124 -4.10 6.32 -10.69
CA GLU A 124 -4.71 6.40 -9.37
C GLU A 124 -3.71 6.25 -8.22
N ALA A 125 -2.46 5.85 -8.50
CA ALA A 125 -1.43 5.73 -7.48
C ALA A 125 -1.17 7.09 -6.84
N LEU A 126 -1.15 7.13 -5.51
CA LEU A 126 -0.84 8.36 -4.80
C LEU A 126 0.67 8.59 -4.83
N VAL A 127 1.09 9.76 -5.29
CA VAL A 127 2.50 10.14 -5.36
C VAL A 127 2.78 11.27 -4.38
N GLY A 128 3.89 11.14 -3.65
CA GLY A 128 4.48 12.19 -2.84
C GLY A 128 5.93 12.44 -3.25
N PHE A 129 6.40 13.66 -3.02
CA PHE A 129 7.73 14.06 -3.46
C PHE A 129 8.48 14.80 -2.34
N VAL A 130 9.68 14.31 -2.04
CA VAL A 130 10.59 14.84 -1.02
C VAL A 130 11.97 14.98 -1.65
N THR A 131 12.60 16.14 -1.50
CA THR A 131 14.00 16.34 -1.89
C THR A 131 14.82 16.69 -0.67
N PHE A 132 16.06 16.25 -0.59
CA PHE A 132 16.92 16.51 0.55
C PHE A 132 18.37 16.78 0.13
N GLY A 133 19.00 17.65 0.92
CA GLY A 133 20.43 17.93 0.90
C GLY A 133 20.81 18.41 2.30
N THR A 134 21.28 19.66 2.43
CA THR A 134 21.43 20.29 3.75
C THR A 134 20.08 20.46 4.49
N MET A 135 19.01 20.68 3.72
CA MET A 135 17.64 20.80 4.21
C MET A 135 16.75 19.75 3.55
N VAL A 136 15.64 19.40 4.20
CA VAL A 136 14.64 18.47 3.66
C VAL A 136 13.41 19.26 3.22
N HIS A 137 13.00 19.09 1.98
CA HIS A 137 11.84 19.75 1.37
C HIS A 137 10.73 18.73 1.13
N VAL A 138 9.58 18.94 1.78
CA VAL A 138 8.35 18.18 1.52
C VAL A 138 7.47 18.99 0.57
N HIS A 139 7.33 18.54 -0.67
CA HIS A 139 6.65 19.30 -1.74
C HIS A 139 5.13 19.16 -1.66
N GLU A 140 4.43 20.29 -1.76
CA GLU A 140 2.97 20.37 -1.78
C GLU A 140 2.48 20.30 -3.22
N LEU A 141 2.20 19.08 -3.69
CA LEU A 141 1.82 18.80 -5.08
C LEU A 141 0.43 19.33 -5.45
N GLY A 142 -0.45 19.53 -4.45
CA GLY A 142 -1.81 20.01 -4.66
C GLY A 142 -1.92 21.51 -4.97
N PHE A 143 -0.80 22.24 -5.01
CA PHE A 143 -0.77 23.68 -5.29
C PHE A 143 -0.13 23.95 -6.66
N ALA A 144 -0.95 23.90 -7.72
CA ALA A 144 -0.48 24.01 -9.11
C ALA A 144 -0.06 25.43 -9.54
N GLU A 145 -0.39 26.47 -8.78
CA GLU A 145 -0.09 27.86 -9.14
C GLU A 145 1.41 28.17 -9.10
N CYS A 146 2.12 27.63 -8.10
CA CYS A 146 3.58 27.70 -8.04
C CYS A 146 4.16 26.58 -7.16
N PRO A 147 5.44 26.22 -7.35
CA PRO A 147 6.09 25.22 -6.50
C PRO A 147 6.11 25.68 -5.03
N LYS A 148 5.57 24.83 -4.15
CA LYS A 148 5.51 25.09 -2.71
C LYS A 148 6.05 23.89 -1.95
N SER A 149 6.89 24.12 -0.95
CA SER A 149 7.43 23.07 -0.09
C SER A 149 7.56 23.50 1.37
N HIS A 150 7.52 22.53 2.27
CA HIS A 150 7.83 22.70 3.70
C HIS A 150 9.28 22.29 3.94
N VAL A 151 10.04 23.17 4.58
CA VAL A 151 11.49 22.98 4.76
C VAL A 151 11.81 22.61 6.19
N PHE A 152 12.44 21.46 6.37
CA PHE A 152 12.94 20.95 7.65
C PHE A 152 14.46 21.01 7.68
N ARG A 153 15.01 21.26 8.86
CA ARG A 153 16.46 21.26 9.06
C ARG A 153 16.98 19.82 9.06
N GLY A 154 17.92 19.48 8.18
CA GLY A 154 18.47 18.13 8.09
C GLY A 154 19.29 17.70 9.31
N ASN A 155 19.74 18.64 10.14
CA ASN A 155 20.52 18.38 11.35
C ASN A 155 19.69 18.28 12.64
N LYS A 156 18.36 18.23 12.52
CA LYS A 156 17.45 18.11 13.66
C LYS A 156 16.53 16.92 13.43
N ASP A 157 16.46 16.04 14.42
CA ASP A 157 15.47 14.97 14.42
C ASP A 157 14.08 15.53 14.76
N PHE A 158 13.09 15.11 13.97
CA PHE A 158 11.68 15.43 14.20
C PHE A 158 10.92 14.14 14.47
N THR A 159 10.06 14.17 15.48
CA THR A 159 9.10 13.08 15.72
C THR A 159 7.98 13.11 14.68
N ALA A 160 7.32 11.97 14.45
CA ALA A 160 6.16 11.90 13.54
C ALA A 160 5.08 12.92 13.89
N GLN A 161 4.80 13.14 15.18
CA GLN A 161 3.83 14.15 15.64
C GLN A 161 4.25 15.57 15.26
N GLN A 162 5.53 15.93 15.46
CA GLN A 162 6.05 17.24 15.09
C GLN A 162 5.95 17.49 13.59
N VAL A 163 6.25 16.48 12.76
CA VAL A 163 6.08 16.58 11.30
C VAL A 163 4.61 16.74 10.93
N GLN A 164 3.72 15.95 11.53
CA GLN A 164 2.27 16.06 11.32
C GLN A 164 1.73 17.45 11.67
N ASP A 165 2.16 18.01 12.80
CA ASP A 165 1.75 19.34 13.26
C ASP A 165 2.27 20.44 12.32
N MET A 166 3.55 20.37 11.90
CA MET A 166 4.17 21.35 11.00
C MET A 166 3.58 21.32 9.59
N LEU A 167 3.28 20.12 9.07
CA LEU A 167 2.63 19.94 7.78
C LEU A 167 1.11 20.23 7.84
N GLY A 168 0.53 20.29 9.04
CA GLY A 168 -0.91 20.47 9.23
C GLY A 168 -1.74 19.26 8.80
N LEU A 169 -1.22 18.04 8.98
CA LEU A 169 -1.87 16.79 8.59
C LEU A 169 -3.01 16.37 9.53
N VAL A 170 -2.97 16.85 10.77
CA VAL A 170 -4.03 16.61 11.76
C VAL A 170 -4.96 17.81 11.74
N PRO A 171 -6.30 17.63 11.64
CA PRO A 171 -7.23 18.73 11.81
C PRO A 171 -7.03 19.33 13.20
N THR A 172 -6.61 20.60 13.26
CA THR A 172 -6.50 21.35 14.50
C THR A 172 -7.87 21.36 15.17
N ARG A 173 -8.01 20.60 16.26
CA ARG A 173 -9.22 20.57 17.12
C ARG A 173 -9.50 21.89 17.86
N GLN A 174 -8.90 22.99 17.44
CA GLN A 174 -8.93 24.28 18.13
C GLN A 174 -9.43 25.39 17.22
N GLN A 175 -10.73 25.41 16.97
CA GLN A 175 -11.49 26.66 16.90
C GLN A 175 -12.83 26.44 17.61
N PRO A 176 -13.15 27.16 18.70
CA PRO A 176 -14.51 27.25 19.19
C PRO A 176 -15.36 27.90 18.10
N ALA A 177 -16.44 27.23 17.72
CA ALA A 177 -17.31 27.59 16.62
C ALA A 177 -17.80 29.05 16.70
N ALA A 178 -17.43 29.85 15.71
CA ALA A 178 -18.32 30.91 15.24
C ALA A 178 -19.43 30.23 14.44
N THR A 179 -20.66 30.51 14.82
CA THR A 179 -21.89 29.94 14.25
C THR A 179 -22.06 30.32 12.78
N THR A 180 -21.61 29.44 11.88
CA THR A 180 -22.07 29.42 10.49
C THR A 180 -22.56 28.02 10.16
N SER A 181 -23.79 27.96 9.68
CA SER A 181 -24.52 26.76 9.27
C SER A 181 -23.77 26.02 8.15
N ILE A 182 -23.08 24.93 8.49
CA ILE A 182 -22.46 24.03 7.52
C ILE A 182 -23.50 23.01 7.05
N GLN A 183 -23.71 22.95 5.74
CA GLN A 183 -24.54 21.94 5.07
C GLN A 183 -23.96 20.53 5.29
N PRO A 184 -24.78 19.51 5.58
CA PRO A 184 -24.31 18.14 5.70
C PRO A 184 -24.01 17.59 4.31
N GLY A 185 -22.73 17.46 3.92
CA GLY A 185 -22.37 16.77 2.68
C GLY A 185 -20.98 17.03 2.09
N GLN A 186 -20.28 18.09 2.46
CA GLN A 186 -18.92 18.33 1.95
C GLN A 186 -17.87 17.69 2.88
N GLN A 187 -17.46 16.47 2.53
CA GLN A 187 -16.21 15.91 3.04
C GLN A 187 -15.07 16.74 2.45
N HIS A 188 -14.45 17.59 3.27
CA HIS A 188 -13.19 18.22 2.87
C HIS A 188 -12.14 17.12 2.65
N PRO A 189 -11.35 17.18 1.56
CA PRO A 189 -10.30 16.21 1.33
C PRO A 189 -9.36 16.14 2.54
N PRO A 190 -8.83 14.96 2.88
CA PRO A 190 -7.90 14.80 3.99
C PRO A 190 -6.74 15.79 3.84
N ALA A 191 -6.23 16.35 4.93
CA ALA A 191 -5.13 17.32 4.86
C ALA A 191 -3.85 16.75 4.21
N ALA A 192 -3.68 15.42 4.20
CA ALA A 192 -2.61 14.74 3.47
C ALA A 192 -2.76 14.81 1.94
N ALA A 193 -3.96 15.03 1.41
CA ALA A 193 -4.27 15.07 -0.02
C ALA A 193 -3.65 16.26 -0.77
N ARG A 194 -2.94 17.15 -0.07
CA ARG A 194 -2.11 18.21 -0.70
C ARG A 194 -0.67 17.78 -0.95
N PHE A 195 -0.23 16.70 -0.30
CA PHE A 195 1.12 16.14 -0.42
C PHE A 195 1.13 14.80 -1.15
N LEU A 196 0.03 14.04 -1.04
CA LEU A 196 -0.19 12.76 -1.71
C LEU A 196 -1.40 12.91 -2.63
N LEU A 197 -1.16 12.98 -3.94
CA LEU A 197 -2.22 13.08 -4.95
C LEU A 197 -2.12 11.93 -5.96
N PRO A 198 -3.24 11.52 -6.57
CA PRO A 198 -3.21 10.64 -7.73
C PRO A 198 -2.23 11.18 -8.79
N LEU A 199 -1.41 10.31 -9.36
CA LEU A 199 -0.45 10.68 -10.39
C LEU A 199 -1.13 11.42 -11.56
N GLY A 200 -2.31 10.96 -11.98
CA GLY A 200 -3.09 11.61 -13.04
C GLY A 200 -3.48 13.06 -12.73
N GLU A 201 -3.53 13.46 -11.45
CA GLU A 201 -3.87 14.82 -11.03
C GLU A 201 -2.64 15.71 -10.83
N CYS A 202 -1.50 15.14 -10.41
CA CYS A 202 -0.30 15.90 -10.05
C CYS A 202 0.88 15.77 -11.02
N GLY A 203 0.74 14.99 -12.10
CA GLY A 203 1.82 14.70 -13.06
C GLY A 203 2.53 15.96 -13.58
N PHE A 204 1.79 16.96 -14.05
CA PHE A 204 2.38 18.22 -14.54
C PHE A 204 3.16 18.98 -13.46
N THR A 205 2.66 18.98 -12.22
CA THR A 205 3.35 19.62 -11.08
C THR A 205 4.66 18.89 -10.77
N LEU A 206 4.64 17.56 -10.77
CA LEU A 206 5.83 16.73 -10.57
C LEU A 206 6.87 16.96 -11.68
N ASP A 207 6.46 16.99 -12.94
CA ASP A 207 7.35 17.24 -14.08
C ASP A 207 8.05 18.60 -13.95
N ASN A 208 7.31 19.65 -13.54
CA ASN A 208 7.91 20.97 -13.32
C ASN A 208 8.90 20.96 -12.15
N ILE A 209 8.55 20.32 -11.02
CA ILE A 209 9.44 20.20 -9.86
C ILE A 209 10.72 19.45 -10.26
N LEU A 210 10.59 18.33 -10.98
CA LEU A 210 11.72 17.54 -11.45
C LEU A 210 12.59 18.35 -12.40
N ARG A 211 12.01 18.99 -13.41
CA ARG A 211 12.75 19.78 -14.40
C ARG A 211 13.54 20.91 -13.74
N ASP A 212 12.92 21.61 -12.79
CA ASP A 212 13.50 22.77 -12.12
C ASP A 212 14.39 22.38 -10.92
N LEU A 213 14.51 21.09 -10.60
CA LEU A 213 15.35 20.58 -9.52
C LEU A 213 16.82 20.87 -9.81
N GLN A 214 17.51 21.40 -8.80
CA GLN A 214 18.94 21.74 -8.84
C GLN A 214 19.68 21.08 -7.68
N ARG A 215 21.01 21.07 -7.78
CA ARG A 215 21.90 20.59 -6.71
C ARG A 215 21.68 21.37 -5.41
N ASP A 216 21.97 20.73 -4.28
CA ASP A 216 21.97 21.40 -2.98
C ASP A 216 22.87 22.66 -3.07
N PRO A 217 22.35 23.86 -2.77
CA PRO A 217 23.08 25.10 -3.00
C PRO A 217 24.17 25.34 -1.96
N TRP A 218 24.27 24.50 -0.92
CA TRP A 218 25.26 24.68 0.13
C TRP A 218 26.66 24.26 -0.35
N PRO A 219 27.67 25.11 -0.15
CA PRO A 219 29.02 24.82 -0.58
C PRO A 219 29.62 23.66 0.23
N VAL A 220 30.30 22.75 -0.47
CA VAL A 220 31.13 21.70 0.14
C VAL A 220 32.53 22.25 0.33
N ASN A 221 33.01 22.32 1.57
CA ASN A 221 34.39 22.73 1.84
C ASN A 221 35.36 21.68 1.26
N ALA A 222 36.42 22.13 0.60
CA ALA A 222 37.56 21.26 0.30
C ALA A 222 38.21 20.86 1.63
N GLY A 223 38.04 19.59 2.02
CA GLY A 223 38.69 19.00 3.20
C GLY A 223 40.19 18.86 3.03
#